data_AF-A0A259D2J0-F1
#
_entry.id   AF-A0A259D2J0-F1
#
_cell.length_a   1.000
_cell.length_b   1.000
_cell.length_c   1.000
_cell.angle_alpha   90.00
_cell.angle_beta   90.00
_cell.angle_gamma   90.00
#
_symmetry.space_group_name_H-M   'P 1'
#
loop_
_entity.id
_entity.type
_entity.pdbx_description
1 polymer ?
#
loop_
_entity_poly.entity_id
_entity_poly.type
_entity_poly.pdbx_seq_one_letter_code
_entity_poly.pdbx_strand_id
1 'polypeptide(L)'
;MIGFWISAGAMGVMVAVVLLQALRQARTSDLPAGAQDLAIYRDQLAEVDRDLARGVIPPDEAGRLRIEVQRRILDLDRKGQPGLAARPSDPAKVAGLVALALAGAGGLYAVLGAPGYPDLPIAERLAN
;
A
#
# COMPACT_ATOMS: atom_id res chain seq x y z
N MET A 1 -19.03 6.42 32.47
CA MET A 1 -18.53 7.65 31.79
C MET A 1 -17.09 7.54 31.23
N ILE A 2 -16.01 7.48 32.03
CA ILE A 2 -14.63 7.42 31.48
C ILE A 2 -14.35 6.10 30.73
N GLY A 3 -14.93 4.99 31.18
CA GLY A 3 -14.71 3.65 30.62
C GLY A 3 -15.13 3.53 29.16
N PHE A 4 -16.28 4.09 28.78
CA PHE A 4 -16.76 4.11 27.40
C PHE A 4 -15.75 4.77 26.44
N TRP A 5 -15.26 5.97 26.79
CA TRP A 5 -14.30 6.70 25.97
C TRP A 5 -12.96 5.98 25.84
N ILE A 6 -12.50 5.33 26.92
CA ILE A 6 -11.30 4.50 26.89
C ILE A 6 -11.48 3.31 25.95
N SER A 7 -12.61 2.59 26.04
CA SER A 7 -12.90 1.44 25.17
C SER A 7 -13.05 1.85 23.71
N ALA A 8 -13.77 2.93 23.42
CA ALA A 8 -13.96 3.45 22.08
C ALA A 8 -12.63 3.92 21.46
N GLY A 9 -11.82 4.66 22.23
CA GLY A 9 -10.49 5.09 21.82
C GLY A 9 -9.55 3.91 21.55
N ALA A 10 -9.53 2.91 22.45
CA ALA A 10 -8.72 1.71 22.30
C ALA A 10 -9.09 0.92 21.03
N MET A 11 -10.38 0.76 20.74
CA MET A 11 -10.85 0.11 19.51
C MET A 11 -10.41 0.90 18.26
N GLY A 12 -10.55 2.23 18.29
CA GLY A 12 -10.12 3.09 17.20
C GLY A 12 -8.62 2.98 16.90
N VAL A 13 -7.78 2.98 17.94
CA VAL A 13 -6.33 2.78 17.82
C VAL A 13 -6.01 1.40 17.23
N MET A 14 -6.68 0.35 17.70
CA MET A 14 -6.48 -1.01 17.19
C MET A 14 -6.76 -1.09 15.69
N VAL A 15 -7.89 -0.55 15.23
CA VAL A 15 -8.24 -0.51 13.80
C VAL A 15 -7.21 0.31 13.01
N ALA A 16 -6.81 1.47 13.52
CA ALA A 16 -5.81 2.31 12.87
C ALA A 16 -4.46 1.58 12.69
N VAL A 17 -4.01 0.84 13.70
CA VAL A 17 -2.79 0.03 13.63
C VAL A 17 -2.90 -1.05 12.55
N VAL A 18 -4.02 -1.78 12.50
CA VAL A 18 -4.25 -2.83 11.47
C VAL A 18 -4.21 -2.22 10.06
N LEU A 19 -4.89 -1.10 9.85
CA LEU A 19 -4.89 -0.41 8.56
C LEU A 19 -3.50 0.12 8.18
N LEU A 20 -2.76 0.68 9.13
CA LEU A 20 -1.38 1.13 8.90
C LEU A 20 -0.47 -0.03 8.53
N GLN A 21 -0.61 -1.19 9.19
CA GLN A 21 0.17 -2.38 8.83
C GLN A 21 -0.17 -2.88 7.42
N ALA A 22 -1.46 -2.94 7.06
CA ALA A 22 -1.89 -3.33 5.71
C ALA A 22 -1.34 -2.37 4.64
N LEU A 23 -1.37 -1.06 4.88
CA LEU A 23 -0.81 -0.06 3.98
C LEU A 23 0.71 -0.17 3.85
N ARG A 24 1.43 -0.48 4.94
CA ARG A 24 2.88 -0.71 4.88
C ARG A 24 3.21 -1.97 4.09
N GLN A 25 2.45 -3.04 4.28
CA GLN A 25 2.61 -4.29 3.54
C GLN A 25 2.33 -4.11 2.04
N ALA A 26 1.30 -3.33 1.67
CA ALA A 26 1.02 -3.02 0.27
C ALA A 26 2.18 -2.27 -0.40
N ARG A 27 2.80 -1.30 0.29
CA ARG A 27 3.98 -0.59 -0.22
C ARG A 27 5.21 -1.47 -0.37
N THR A 28 5.36 -2.51 0.47
CA THR A 28 6.48 -3.46 0.32
C THR A 28 6.22 -4.47 -0.80
N SER A 29 4.95 -4.77 -1.10
CA SER A 29 4.58 -5.54 -2.29
C SER A 29 4.76 -4.74 -3.60
N ASP A 30 4.73 -3.41 -3.50
CA ASP A 30 5.10 -2.45 -4.57
C ASP A 30 6.62 -2.15 -4.61
N LEU A 31 7.49 -2.98 -3.98
CA LEU A 31 8.90 -2.96 -4.37
C LEU A 31 8.94 -3.14 -5.89
N PRO A 32 9.56 -2.22 -6.65
CA PRO A 32 9.33 -2.13 -8.08
C PRO A 32 9.73 -3.46 -8.71
N ALA A 33 8.74 -4.23 -9.18
CA ALA A 33 8.95 -5.48 -9.90
C ALA A 33 10.02 -5.31 -11.00
N GLY A 34 10.08 -4.11 -11.59
CA GLY A 34 11.10 -3.73 -12.56
C GLY A 34 12.56 -3.81 -12.08
N ALA A 35 12.88 -3.60 -10.79
CA ALA A 35 14.26 -3.65 -10.31
C ALA A 35 14.80 -5.09 -10.21
N GLN A 36 13.96 -6.02 -9.75
CA GLN A 36 14.33 -7.44 -9.67
C GLN A 36 14.29 -8.11 -11.06
N ASP A 37 13.28 -7.79 -11.87
CA ASP A 37 13.17 -8.29 -13.24
C ASP A 37 14.32 -7.79 -14.14
N LEU A 38 14.79 -6.55 -13.94
CA LEU A 38 15.94 -6.00 -14.69
C LEU A 38 17.23 -6.79 -14.43
N ALA A 39 17.47 -7.23 -13.18
CA ALA A 39 18.64 -8.04 -12.87
C ALA A 39 18.59 -9.40 -13.59
N ILE A 40 17.42 -10.02 -13.66
CA ILE A 40 17.19 -11.28 -14.37
C ILE A 40 17.41 -11.11 -15.87
N TYR A 41 16.86 -10.07 -16.50
CA TYR A 41 17.04 -9.84 -17.93
C TYR A 41 18.50 -9.51 -18.32
N ARG A 42 19.26 -8.87 -17.44
CA ARG A 42 20.71 -8.66 -17.64
C ARG A 42 21.48 -9.97 -17.62
N ASP A 43 21.12 -10.88 -16.73
CA ASP A 43 21.73 -12.21 -16.65
C ASP A 43 21.39 -13.05 -17.90
N GLN A 44 20.16 -12.97 -18.40
CA GLN A 44 19.76 -13.60 -19.67
C GLN A 44 20.58 -13.11 -20.86
N LEU A 45 20.89 -11.81 -20.91
CA LEU A 45 21.77 -11.27 -21.96
C LEU A 45 23.18 -11.86 -21.88
N ALA A 46 23.71 -11.98 -20.67
CA ALA A 46 25.02 -12.60 -20.42
C ALA A 46 25.03 -14.10 -20.72
N GLU A 47 23.88 -14.79 -20.57
CA GLU A 47 23.72 -16.19 -20.96
C GLU A 47 23.72 -16.35 -22.48
N VAL A 48 22.98 -15.52 -23.22
CA VAL A 48 22.99 -15.50 -24.69
C VAL A 48 24.40 -15.25 -25.23
N ASP A 49 25.16 -14.34 -24.60
CA ASP A 49 26.55 -14.05 -24.98
C ASP A 49 27.47 -15.27 -24.76
N ARG A 50 27.29 -15.97 -23.63
CA ARG A 50 28.04 -17.21 -23.34
C ARG A 50 27.67 -18.34 -24.29
N ASP A 51 26.42 -18.47 -24.69
CA ASP A 51 25.96 -19.53 -25.59
C ASP A 51 26.39 -19.30 -27.03
N LEU A 52 26.43 -18.03 -27.46
CA LEU A 52 27.04 -17.64 -28.72
C LEU A 52 28.55 -17.92 -28.73
N ALA A 53 29.27 -17.56 -27.65
CA ALA A 53 30.70 -17.81 -27.53
C ALA A 53 31.04 -19.31 -27.51
N ARG A 54 30.15 -20.13 -26.94
CA ARG A 54 30.26 -21.61 -26.92
C ARG A 54 29.80 -22.26 -28.23
N GLY A 55 29.25 -21.50 -29.18
CA GLY A 55 28.73 -22.01 -30.44
C GLY A 55 27.48 -22.88 -30.30
N VAL A 56 26.76 -22.77 -29.17
CA VAL A 56 25.53 -23.53 -28.89
C VAL A 56 24.37 -22.99 -29.73
N ILE A 57 24.38 -21.67 -29.98
CA ILE A 57 23.38 -20.98 -30.81
C ILE A 57 24.08 -20.27 -31.97
N PRO A 58 23.45 -20.23 -33.15
CA PRO A 58 23.97 -19.50 -34.30
C PRO A 58 23.82 -17.98 -34.11
N PRO A 59 24.66 -17.17 -34.79
CA PRO A 59 24.74 -15.72 -34.57
C PRO A 59 23.47 -14.95 -34.92
N ASP A 60 22.69 -15.45 -35.88
CA ASP A 60 21.39 -14.88 -36.26
C ASP A 60 20.33 -15.09 -35.17
N GLU A 61 20.33 -16.26 -34.53
CA GLU A 61 19.45 -16.57 -33.40
C GLU A 61 19.83 -15.75 -32.15
N ALA A 62 21.12 -15.65 -31.84
CA ALA A 62 21.63 -14.81 -30.75
C ALA A 62 21.23 -13.33 -30.92
N GLY A 63 21.29 -12.81 -32.15
CA GLY A 63 20.85 -11.45 -32.47
C GLY A 63 19.36 -11.23 -32.19
N ARG A 64 18.50 -12.20 -32.58
CA ARG A 64 17.06 -12.13 -32.33
C ARG A 64 16.74 -12.16 -30.83
N LEU A 65 17.37 -13.07 -30.07
CA LEU A 65 17.23 -13.18 -28.62
C LEU A 65 17.60 -11.88 -27.91
N ARG A 66 18.74 -11.27 -28.25
CA ARG A 66 19.17 -9.99 -27.67
C ARG A 66 18.14 -8.88 -27.91
N ILE A 67 17.60 -8.77 -29.12
CA ILE A 67 16.58 -7.77 -29.46
C ILE A 67 15.31 -7.98 -28.63
N GLU A 68 14.88 -9.22 -28.46
CA GLU A 68 13.67 -9.53 -27.68
C GLU A 68 13.86 -9.21 -26.19
N VAL A 69 15.00 -9.60 -25.59
CA VAL A 69 15.30 -9.29 -24.19
C VAL A 69 15.44 -7.78 -23.98
N GLN A 70 16.11 -7.06 -24.88
CA GLN A 70 16.20 -5.59 -24.82
C GLN A 70 14.83 -4.93 -24.95
N ARG A 71 13.95 -5.44 -25.83
CA ARG A 71 12.58 -4.96 -25.94
C ARG A 71 11.81 -5.17 -24.63
N ARG A 72 11.96 -6.33 -23.97
CA ARG A 72 11.34 -6.60 -22.67
C ARG A 72 11.85 -5.68 -21.57
N ILE A 73 13.15 -5.34 -21.57
CA ILE A 73 13.74 -4.34 -20.67
C ILE A 73 13.13 -2.95 -20.89
N LEU A 74 12.98 -2.53 -22.15
CA LEU A 74 12.32 -1.25 -22.47
C LEU A 74 10.85 -1.24 -22.06
N ASP A 75 10.16 -2.38 -22.18
CA ASP A 75 8.77 -2.51 -21.74
C ASP A 75 8.63 -2.54 -20.21
N LEU A 76 9.63 -3.02 -19.46
CA LEU A 76 9.69 -2.85 -18.01
C LEU A 76 9.79 -1.36 -17.62
N ASP A 77 10.58 -0.56 -18.33
CA ASP A 77 10.71 0.87 -18.06
C ASP A 77 9.39 1.60 -18.35
N ARG A 78 8.67 1.20 -19.42
CA ARG A 78 7.33 1.72 -19.72
C ARG A 78 6.25 1.29 -18.74
N LYS A 79 6.31 0.06 -18.22
CA LYS A 79 5.39 -0.44 -17.18
C LYS A 79 5.75 0.08 -15.79
N GLY A 80 7.03 0.38 -15.58
CA GLY A 80 7.59 1.05 -14.41
C GLY A 80 7.36 2.55 -14.42
N GLN A 81 6.97 3.16 -15.56
CA GLN A 81 6.29 4.44 -15.52
C GLN A 81 4.98 4.22 -14.79
N PRO A 82 4.83 4.80 -13.60
CA PRO A 82 3.68 4.51 -12.81
C PRO A 82 2.48 5.19 -13.47
N GLY A 83 1.70 4.39 -14.19
CA GLY A 83 0.34 4.75 -14.56
C GLY A 83 -0.38 5.14 -13.28
N LEU A 84 -0.53 6.44 -13.07
CA LEU A 84 -1.04 7.01 -11.82
C LEU A 84 -0.28 6.52 -10.58
N ALA A 85 1.05 6.70 -10.50
CA ALA A 85 1.68 6.75 -9.17
C ALA A 85 0.87 7.76 -8.36
N ALA A 86 0.13 7.26 -7.36
CA ALA A 86 -0.46 8.12 -6.36
C ALA A 86 0.70 8.97 -5.84
N ARG A 87 0.71 10.25 -6.23
CA ARG A 87 1.73 11.21 -5.83
C ARG A 87 1.89 11.06 -4.32
N PRO A 88 3.12 10.91 -3.78
CA PRO A 88 3.31 10.72 -2.36
C PRO A 88 2.48 11.77 -1.63
N SER A 89 1.45 11.31 -0.94
CA SER A 89 0.47 12.18 -0.32
C SER A 89 1.20 12.98 0.74
N ASP A 90 1.16 14.32 0.63
CA ASP A 90 1.76 15.21 1.61
C ASP A 90 1.22 14.87 3.02
N PRO A 91 2.09 14.44 3.95
CA PRO A 91 1.66 13.98 5.27
C PRO A 91 0.89 15.07 6.02
N ALA A 92 1.17 16.35 5.77
CA ALA A 92 0.43 17.46 6.36
C ALA A 92 -1.02 17.52 5.86
N LYS A 93 -1.25 17.25 4.56
CA LYS A 93 -2.61 17.20 3.98
C LYS A 93 -3.41 16.02 4.52
N VAL A 94 -2.77 14.85 4.63
CA VAL A 94 -3.40 13.66 5.20
C VAL A 94 -3.75 13.90 6.67
N ALA A 95 -2.82 14.43 7.45
CA ALA A 95 -3.05 14.78 8.85
C ALA A 95 -4.19 15.81 8.99
N GLY A 96 -4.22 16.83 8.14
CA GLY A 96 -5.29 17.83 8.11
C GLY A 96 -6.66 17.23 7.81
N LEU A 97 -6.75 16.31 6.85
CA LEU A 97 -8.01 15.65 6.49
C LEU A 97 -8.51 14.70 7.59
N VAL A 98 -7.60 13.97 8.23
CA VAL A 98 -7.91 13.14 9.41
C VAL A 98 -8.39 14.01 10.58
N ALA A 99 -7.70 15.12 10.87
CA ALA A 99 -8.10 16.04 11.93
C ALA A 99 -9.48 16.65 11.65
N LEU A 100 -9.75 17.05 10.40
CA LEU A 100 -11.06 17.56 9.99
C LEU A 100 -12.15 16.49 10.17
N ALA A 101 -11.89 15.24 9.78
CA ALA A 101 -12.84 14.15 9.94
C ALA A 101 -13.14 13.85 11.42
N LEU A 102 -12.11 13.84 12.29
CA LEU A 102 -12.30 13.65 13.73
C LEU A 102 -13.07 14.81 14.37
N ALA A 103 -12.74 16.06 14.01
CA ALA A 103 -13.47 17.23 14.48
C ALA A 103 -14.93 17.22 14.01
N GLY A 104 -15.18 16.86 12.74
CA GLY A 104 -16.51 16.71 12.18
C GLY A 104 -17.32 15.62 12.87
N ALA A 105 -16.73 14.45 13.11
CA ALA A 105 -17.36 13.36 13.84
C ALA A 105 -17.70 13.75 15.28
N GLY A 106 -16.77 14.40 15.99
CA GLY A 106 -17.00 14.91 17.34
C GLY A 106 -18.10 15.98 17.39
N GLY A 107 -18.11 16.90 16.43
CA GLY A 107 -19.16 17.92 16.29
C GLY A 107 -20.53 17.31 15.99
N LEU A 108 -20.60 16.35 15.07
CA LEU A 108 -21.84 15.62 14.78
C LEU A 108 -22.34 14.84 16.00
N TYR A 109 -21.46 14.19 16.75
CA TYR A 109 -21.84 13.52 18.00
C TYR A 109 -22.34 14.50 19.05
N ALA A 110 -21.76 15.70 19.15
CA ALA A 110 -22.23 16.71 20.09
C ALA A 110 -23.65 17.23 19.75
N VAL A 111 -24.02 17.24 18.47
CA VAL A 111 -25.34 17.70 18.01
C VAL A 111 -26.39 16.58 18.01
N LEU A 112 -26.03 15.40 17.51
CA LEU A 112 -26.96 14.28 17.29
C LEU A 112 -26.95 13.25 18.42
N GLY A 113 -25.85 13.17 19.16
CA GLY A 113 -25.66 12.21 20.23
C GLY A 113 -26.28 12.67 21.55
N ALA A 114 -26.05 11.86 22.58
CA ALA A 114 -26.48 12.15 23.95
C ALA A 114 -25.23 12.40 24.82
N PRO A 115 -24.55 13.55 24.68
CA PRO A 115 -23.37 13.87 25.48
C PRO A 115 -23.75 13.93 26.96
N GLY A 116 -22.96 13.25 27.80
CA GLY A 116 -23.20 13.20 29.24
C GLY A 116 -24.28 12.22 29.70
N TYR A 117 -24.91 11.47 28.79
CA TYR A 117 -25.88 10.45 29.15
C TYR A 117 -25.18 9.31 29.92
N PRO A 118 -25.63 9.00 31.15
CA PRO A 118 -25.01 7.96 31.95
C PRO A 118 -25.28 6.57 31.36
N ASP A 119 -24.36 5.65 31.59
CA ASP A 119 -24.53 4.24 31.23
C ASP A 119 -25.76 3.71 31.99
N LEU A 120 -26.73 3.09 31.30
CA LEU A 120 -27.93 2.51 31.91
C LEU A 120 -27.68 1.06 32.35
N PRO A 121 -27.41 0.78 33.64
CA PRO A 121 -27.17 -0.57 34.11
C PRO A 121 -28.41 -1.45 33.94
N ILE A 122 -28.18 -2.75 33.72
CA ILE A 122 -29.24 -3.75 33.51
C ILE A 122 -30.31 -3.71 34.61
N ALA A 123 -29.92 -3.44 35.86
CA ALA A 123 -30.84 -3.37 36.99
C ALA A 123 -31.89 -2.24 36.85
N GLU A 124 -31.51 -1.07 36.33
CA GLU A 124 -32.43 0.05 36.10
C GLU A 124 -33.40 -0.22 34.94
N ARG A 125 -32.99 -1.06 33.98
CA ARG A 125 -33.83 -1.43 32.84
C ARG A 125 -34.86 -2.52 33.16
N LEU A 126 -34.59 -3.35 34.16
CA LEU A 126 -35.48 -4.44 34.60
C LEU A 126 -36.49 -4.00 35.67
N ALA A 127 -36.32 -2.80 36.23
CA ALA A 127 -37.19 -2.24 37.27
C ALA A 127 -38.36 -1.39 36.73
N ASN A 128 -38.38 -1.11 35.42
CA ASN A 128 -39.48 -0.48 34.68
C ASN A 128 -40.18 -1.52 33.79
#